data_AF-A0AAV4IW01-F1
#
_entry.id   AF-A0AAV4IW01-F1
#
_cell.length_a   1.000
_cell.length_b   1.000
_cell.length_c   1.000
_cell.angle_alpha   90.00
_cell.angle_beta   90.00
_cell.angle_gamma   90.00
#
_symmetry.space_group_name_H-M   'P 1'
#
loop_
_entity.id
_entity.type
_entity.pdbx_description
1 polymer ?
#
loop_
_entity_poly.entity_id
_entity_poly.type
_entity_poly.pdbx_seq_one_letter_code
_entity_poly.pdbx_strand_id
1 'polypeptide(L)'
;MLYLLVTLLGLLVTTVNVRGSTVVVVVVAVVVVVLVVIVVVLAVIVVVIVVVVMVVVIIVVVVVEVVVVVVVVVVVVVVVVVVVVVVVVVVIIVIVVVIGTLATTEKIYNRGSRGRNSHKRKTQQKWMTEDILNLMDKRRKAKGEQEEYESIHREVRRKCEEAKGAWLNERCREIDTFQRQAPNTMYRNVEELMGKKKASSTGCLMAKNGEIIMEKDKILERWSEYVKEFFDDVRKEIEVMKGKFAGPPILKDEVRTAIWKMKNGKATGPDNIAAEQIKALDEFGINKITELLDEIYETGEIPKDMLKSIFIALPKEDGATESDELASNEACDDLEYCKKSAGFPESWRFNVFPRADDIDKGCELAEEYSRCIKNLKPACPEKAIDADAEKAAIEFFCLPHG
;
A
#
# COMPACT_ATOMS: atom_id res chain seq x y z
N MET A 1 59.87 -48.48 10.34
CA MET A 1 61.22 -48.11 10.82
C MET A 1 61.37 -48.25 12.34
N LEU A 2 60.55 -47.60 13.18
CA LEU A 2 60.61 -47.80 14.65
C LEU A 2 60.51 -49.27 15.07
N TYR A 3 59.58 -50.03 14.48
CA TYR A 3 59.37 -51.44 14.85
C TYR A 3 60.62 -52.31 14.58
N LEU A 4 61.30 -52.07 13.46
CA LEU A 4 62.52 -52.78 13.07
C LEU A 4 63.72 -52.42 13.98
N LEU A 5 63.78 -51.15 14.42
CA LEU A 5 64.80 -50.63 15.34
C LEU A 5 64.61 -51.18 16.76
N VAL A 6 63.36 -51.28 17.22
CA VAL A 6 63.00 -51.86 18.52
C VAL A 6 63.32 -53.37 18.57
N THR A 7 63.06 -54.12 17.49
CA THR A 7 63.42 -55.55 17.41
C THR A 7 64.93 -55.79 17.35
N LEU A 8 65.68 -54.93 16.66
CA LEU A 8 67.14 -55.05 16.58
C LEU A 8 67.82 -54.74 17.93
N LEU A 9 67.29 -53.76 18.67
CA LEU A 9 67.74 -53.43 20.03
C LEU A 9 67.38 -54.54 21.03
N GLY A 10 66.20 -55.18 20.88
CA GLY A 10 65.79 -56.33 21.70
C GLY A 10 66.73 -57.54 21.57
N LEU A 11 67.23 -57.84 20.37
CA LEU A 11 68.23 -58.89 20.16
C LEU A 11 69.60 -58.55 20.78
N LEU A 12 70.01 -57.28 20.73
CA LEU A 12 71.29 -56.80 21.28
C LEU A 12 71.36 -56.88 22.82
N VAL A 13 70.21 -56.80 23.51
CA VAL A 13 70.11 -56.95 24.97
C VAL A 13 70.26 -58.40 25.43
N THR A 14 69.92 -59.39 24.59
CA THR A 14 69.98 -60.81 24.97
C THR A 14 71.38 -61.43 24.93
N THR A 15 72.36 -60.80 24.29
CA THR A 15 73.71 -61.36 24.08
C THR A 15 74.75 -60.88 25.08
N VAL A 16 74.45 -59.90 25.94
CA VAL A 16 75.43 -59.25 26.84
C VAL A 16 75.11 -59.55 28.31
N ASN A 17 75.45 -60.75 28.77
CA ASN A 17 75.33 -61.16 30.18
C ASN A 17 76.71 -61.46 30.81
N VAL A 18 77.46 -60.43 31.25
CA VAL A 18 78.69 -60.57 32.07
C VAL A 18 78.84 -59.35 33.01
N ARG A 19 79.00 -59.61 34.33
CA ARG A 19 79.37 -58.70 35.45
C ARG A 19 78.40 -57.51 35.73
N GLY A 20 77.76 -57.52 36.91
CA GLY A 20 76.65 -56.64 37.28
C GLY A 20 76.82 -55.13 37.08
N SER A 21 78.03 -54.56 37.19
CA SER A 21 78.25 -53.13 36.93
C SER A 21 78.22 -52.80 35.42
N THR A 22 78.70 -53.69 34.56
CA THR A 22 78.73 -53.47 33.10
C THR A 22 77.33 -53.60 32.50
N VAL A 23 76.52 -54.53 33.02
CA VAL A 23 75.11 -54.72 32.60
C VAL A 23 74.27 -53.47 32.90
N VAL A 24 74.41 -52.85 34.08
CA VAL A 24 73.68 -51.63 34.44
C VAL A 24 74.03 -50.46 33.51
N VAL A 25 75.32 -50.28 33.17
CA VAL A 25 75.76 -49.22 32.24
C VAL A 25 75.18 -49.44 30.84
N VAL A 26 75.17 -50.69 30.35
CA VAL A 26 74.59 -51.02 29.03
C VAL A 26 73.08 -50.78 29.00
N VAL A 27 72.34 -51.20 30.03
CA VAL A 27 70.89 -50.97 30.12
C VAL A 27 70.56 -49.48 30.16
N VAL A 28 71.28 -48.70 30.96
CA VAL A 28 71.10 -47.23 31.02
C VAL A 28 71.39 -46.58 29.66
N ALA A 29 72.46 -46.98 28.98
CA ALA A 29 72.79 -46.47 27.65
C ALA A 29 71.68 -46.77 26.62
N VAL A 30 71.13 -47.99 26.63
CA VAL A 30 70.00 -48.37 25.75
C VAL A 30 68.76 -47.54 26.05
N VAL A 31 68.42 -47.36 27.32
CA VAL A 31 67.26 -46.53 27.72
C VAL A 31 67.43 -45.09 27.24
N VAL A 32 68.62 -44.49 27.41
CA VAL A 32 68.91 -43.13 26.91
C VAL A 32 68.76 -43.05 25.40
N VAL A 33 69.29 -44.03 24.65
CA VAL A 33 69.15 -44.07 23.18
C VAL A 33 67.67 -44.16 22.77
N VAL A 34 66.89 -45.03 23.43
CA VAL A 34 65.45 -45.17 23.17
C VAL A 34 64.72 -43.86 23.45
N LEU A 35 65.02 -43.18 24.56
CA LEU A 35 64.45 -41.88 24.90
C LEU A 35 64.79 -40.81 23.85
N VAL A 36 66.05 -40.76 23.40
CA VAL A 36 66.48 -39.83 22.33
C VAL A 36 65.73 -40.11 21.04
N VAL A 37 65.58 -41.38 20.64
CA VAL A 37 64.81 -41.75 19.45
C VAL A 37 63.35 -41.34 19.58
N ILE A 38 62.72 -41.56 20.74
CA ILE A 38 61.34 -41.12 20.99
C ILE A 38 61.22 -39.60 20.85
N VAL A 39 62.14 -38.84 21.44
CA VAL A 39 62.14 -37.36 21.34
C VAL A 39 62.27 -36.90 19.89
N VAL A 40 63.16 -37.52 19.11
CA VAL A 40 63.32 -37.21 17.67
C VAL A 40 62.03 -37.53 16.90
N VAL A 41 61.40 -38.67 17.17
CA VAL A 41 60.15 -39.07 16.50
C VAL A 41 59.02 -38.11 16.85
N LEU A 42 58.89 -37.73 18.12
CA LEU A 42 57.92 -36.73 18.56
C LEU A 42 58.18 -35.37 17.90
N ALA A 43 59.44 -34.93 17.80
CA ALA A 43 59.80 -33.70 17.10
C ALA A 43 59.40 -33.74 15.62
N VAL A 44 59.64 -34.86 14.92
CA VAL A 44 59.21 -35.05 13.53
C VAL A 44 57.68 -35.01 13.42
N ILE A 45 56.96 -35.68 14.31
CA ILE A 45 55.48 -35.64 14.34
C ILE A 45 54.98 -34.20 14.52
N VAL A 46 55.57 -33.44 15.45
CA VAL A 46 55.21 -32.03 15.67
C VAL A 46 55.45 -31.21 14.40
N VAL A 47 56.59 -31.38 13.73
CA VAL A 47 56.89 -30.69 12.46
C VAL A 47 55.86 -31.06 11.38
N VAL A 48 55.49 -32.34 11.25
CA VAL A 48 54.47 -32.79 10.30
C VAL A 48 53.11 -32.16 10.63
N ILE A 49 52.70 -32.13 11.89
CA ILE A 49 51.45 -31.50 12.33
C ILE A 49 51.46 -30.01 11.98
N VAL A 50 52.56 -29.30 12.27
CA VAL A 50 52.71 -27.88 11.93
C VAL A 50 52.57 -27.67 10.41
N VAL A 51 53.21 -28.50 9.59
CA VAL A 51 53.10 -28.42 8.12
C VAL A 51 51.66 -28.68 7.66
N VAL A 52 50.98 -29.69 8.20
CA VAL A 52 49.58 -29.99 7.86
C VAL A 52 48.68 -28.81 8.25
N VAL A 53 48.84 -28.25 9.45
CA VAL A 53 48.08 -27.07 9.89
C VAL A 53 48.34 -25.89 8.97
N MET A 54 49.60 -25.62 8.60
CA MET A 54 49.95 -24.54 7.67
C MET A 54 49.28 -24.74 6.30
N VAL A 55 49.27 -25.97 5.77
CA VAL A 55 48.57 -26.29 4.51
C VAL A 55 47.07 -26.06 4.63
N VAL A 56 46.43 -26.49 5.73
CA VAL A 56 45.00 -26.27 5.97
C VAL A 56 44.69 -24.77 6.05
N VAL A 57 45.50 -23.98 6.75
CA VAL A 57 45.34 -22.53 6.81
C VAL A 57 45.45 -21.90 5.43
N ILE A 58 46.42 -22.31 4.61
CA ILE A 58 46.56 -21.84 3.22
C ILE A 58 45.30 -22.17 2.41
N ILE A 59 44.78 -23.40 2.51
CA ILE A 59 43.56 -23.81 1.81
C ILE A 59 42.37 -22.94 2.24
N VAL A 60 42.20 -22.70 3.54
CA VAL A 60 41.11 -21.85 4.06
C VAL A 60 41.22 -20.43 3.52
N VAL A 61 42.42 -19.84 3.53
CA VAL A 61 42.67 -18.48 2.99
C VAL A 61 42.29 -18.42 1.50
N VAL A 62 42.76 -19.39 0.70
CA VAL A 62 42.43 -19.46 -0.74
C VAL A 62 40.93 -19.59 -0.97
N VAL A 63 40.23 -20.43 -0.19
CA VAL A 63 38.77 -20.56 -0.29
C VAL A 63 38.07 -19.24 0.02
N VAL A 64 38.48 -18.54 1.08
CA VAL A 64 37.92 -17.23 1.44
C VAL A 64 38.15 -16.21 0.32
N GLU A 65 39.36 -16.15 -0.24
CA GLU A 65 39.66 -15.27 -1.38
C GLU A 65 38.76 -15.57 -2.58
N VAL A 66 38.59 -16.84 -2.93
CA VAL A 66 37.70 -17.25 -4.04
C VAL A 66 36.25 -16.82 -3.77
N VAL A 67 35.74 -17.01 -2.55
CA VAL A 67 34.38 -16.58 -2.20
C VAL A 67 34.23 -15.07 -2.35
N VAL A 68 35.20 -14.28 -1.87
CA VAL A 68 35.17 -12.82 -2.00
C VAL A 68 35.16 -12.41 -3.48
N VAL A 69 35.99 -13.02 -4.32
CA VAL A 69 36.01 -12.76 -5.76
C VAL A 69 34.64 -13.07 -6.39
N VAL A 70 34.03 -14.20 -6.05
CA VAL A 70 32.69 -14.57 -6.56
C VAL A 70 31.65 -13.53 -6.15
N VAL A 71 31.64 -13.10 -4.88
CA VAL A 71 30.71 -12.07 -4.39
C VAL A 71 30.90 -10.76 -5.15
N VAL A 72 32.15 -10.31 -5.34
CA VAL A 72 32.45 -9.08 -6.10
C VAL A 72 31.94 -9.19 -7.54
N VAL A 73 32.16 -10.32 -8.22
CA VAL A 73 31.67 -10.54 -9.59
C VAL A 73 30.15 -10.49 -9.64
N VAL A 74 29.44 -11.12 -8.70
CA VAL A 74 27.97 -11.08 -8.62
C VAL A 74 27.48 -9.65 -8.44
N VAL A 75 28.09 -8.88 -7.53
CA VAL A 75 27.74 -7.46 -7.30
C VAL A 75 27.94 -6.64 -8.58
N VAL A 76 29.05 -6.82 -9.28
CA VAL A 76 29.32 -6.12 -10.54
C VAL A 76 28.27 -6.47 -11.60
N VAL A 77 27.90 -7.75 -11.74
CA VAL A 77 26.85 -8.18 -12.68
C VAL A 77 25.51 -7.53 -12.34
N VAL A 78 25.12 -7.51 -11.06
CA VAL A 78 23.87 -6.86 -10.61
C VAL A 78 23.88 -5.36 -10.95
N VAL A 79 24.99 -4.66 -10.67
CA VAL A 79 25.13 -3.24 -11.01
C VAL A 79 24.99 -3.02 -12.52
N VAL A 80 25.64 -3.84 -13.34
CA VAL A 80 25.53 -3.75 -14.81
C VAL A 80 24.09 -3.95 -15.26
N VAL A 81 23.37 -4.94 -14.72
CA VAL A 81 21.95 -5.18 -15.03
C VAL A 81 21.10 -3.97 -14.66
N VAL A 82 21.28 -3.40 -13.47
CA VAL A 82 20.55 -2.20 -13.03
C VAL A 82 20.81 -1.03 -13.98
N VAL A 83 22.07 -0.79 -14.36
CA VAL A 83 22.43 0.27 -15.32
C VAL A 83 21.73 0.05 -16.66
N VAL A 84 21.73 -1.18 -17.19
CA VAL A 84 21.04 -1.52 -18.44
C VAL A 84 19.54 -1.24 -18.34
N VAL A 85 18.89 -1.63 -17.24
CA VAL A 85 17.46 -1.38 -17.01
C VAL A 85 17.18 0.12 -16.98
N VAL A 86 17.99 0.91 -16.27
CA VAL A 86 17.86 2.38 -16.21
C VAL A 86 17.99 2.98 -17.62
N VAL A 87 18.98 2.56 -18.40
CA VAL A 87 19.16 3.03 -19.78
C VAL A 87 17.94 2.69 -20.64
N VAL A 88 17.39 1.48 -20.55
CA VAL A 88 16.17 1.08 -21.27
C VAL A 88 14.98 1.95 -20.89
N VAL A 89 14.78 2.21 -19.60
CA VAL A 89 13.70 3.09 -19.11
C VAL A 89 13.86 4.51 -19.66
N VAL A 90 15.08 5.06 -19.64
CA VAL A 90 15.35 6.39 -20.22
C VAL A 90 15.05 6.41 -21.71
N VAL A 91 15.45 5.38 -22.47
CA VAL A 91 15.13 5.26 -23.90
C VAL A 91 13.63 5.23 -24.14
N ILE A 92 12.87 4.47 -23.33
CA ILE A 92 11.41 4.42 -23.42
C ILE A 92 10.81 5.82 -23.17
N ILE A 93 11.26 6.51 -22.13
CA ILE A 93 10.81 7.88 -21.82
C ILE A 93 11.09 8.82 -23.01
N VAL A 94 12.29 8.77 -23.59
CA VAL A 94 12.64 9.57 -24.77
C VAL A 94 11.73 9.25 -25.95
N ILE A 95 11.47 7.97 -26.23
CA ILE A 95 10.54 7.56 -27.30
C ILE A 95 9.14 8.12 -27.05
N VAL A 96 8.62 8.04 -25.83
CA VAL A 96 7.31 8.58 -25.46
C VAL A 96 7.25 10.09 -25.66
N VAL A 97 8.30 10.82 -25.26
CA VAL A 97 8.40 12.27 -25.45
C VAL A 97 8.47 12.63 -26.93
N VAL A 98 9.27 11.90 -27.73
CA VAL A 98 9.37 12.11 -29.18
C VAL A 98 8.05 11.83 -29.88
N ILE A 99 7.35 10.74 -29.54
CA ILE A 99 6.01 10.47 -30.08
C ILE A 99 5.02 11.57 -29.66
N GLY A 100 5.12 12.05 -28.41
CA GLY A 100 4.30 13.17 -27.91
C GLY A 100 4.53 14.47 -28.69
N THR A 101 5.77 14.80 -29.04
CA THR A 101 6.12 16.00 -29.83
C THR A 101 5.78 15.84 -31.33
N LEU A 102 5.86 14.62 -31.87
CA LEU A 102 5.38 14.32 -33.22
C LEU A 102 3.85 14.41 -33.32
N ALA A 103 3.13 13.95 -32.29
CA ALA A 103 1.66 14.04 -32.24
C ALA A 103 1.14 15.49 -32.09
N THR A 104 1.93 16.40 -31.52
CA THR A 104 1.59 17.83 -31.45
C THR A 104 1.94 18.58 -32.74
N THR A 105 2.96 18.16 -33.47
CA THR A 105 3.32 18.73 -34.79
C THR A 105 2.40 18.24 -35.93
N GLU A 106 1.84 17.03 -35.84
CA GLU A 106 0.84 16.54 -36.81
C GLU A 106 -0.49 17.35 -36.75
N LYS A 107 -0.82 17.97 -35.60
CA LYS A 107 -1.98 18.87 -35.48
C LYS A 107 -1.81 20.23 -36.16
N ILE A 108 -0.60 20.59 -36.61
CA ILE A 108 -0.33 21.85 -37.33
C ILE A 108 -0.11 21.61 -38.83
N TYR A 109 0.44 20.46 -39.26
CA TYR A 109 0.72 20.21 -40.68
C TYR A 109 -0.48 19.65 -41.48
N ASN A 110 -1.43 18.94 -40.84
CA ASN A 110 -2.46 18.21 -41.57
C ASN A 110 -3.80 18.98 -41.68
N ARG A 111 -3.79 20.04 -42.50
CA ARG A 111 -5.01 20.68 -43.03
C ARG A 111 -5.44 20.16 -44.41
N GLY A 112 -4.84 19.07 -44.90
CA GLY A 112 -5.15 18.47 -46.20
C GLY A 112 -5.20 16.94 -46.14
N SER A 113 -6.26 16.37 -46.71
CA SER A 113 -6.51 14.92 -46.86
C SER A 113 -7.02 14.15 -45.64
N ARG A 114 -8.36 14.14 -45.57
CA ARG A 114 -9.21 13.15 -44.89
C ARG A 114 -8.88 11.72 -45.33
N GLY A 115 -8.09 11.00 -44.54
CA GLY A 115 -8.05 9.55 -44.50
C GLY A 115 -9.17 9.01 -43.63
N ARG A 116 -10.07 8.22 -44.23
CA ARG A 116 -11.15 7.49 -43.54
C ARG A 116 -10.53 6.52 -42.55
N ASN A 117 -10.68 6.78 -41.25
CA ASN A 117 -10.68 5.71 -40.27
C ASN A 117 -12.10 5.50 -39.78
N SER A 118 -12.48 4.23 -39.85
CA SER A 118 -13.73 3.61 -39.45
C SER A 118 -14.25 4.22 -38.16
N HIS A 119 -15.32 5.00 -38.27
CA HIS A 119 -16.11 5.39 -37.13
C HIS A 119 -16.67 4.11 -36.50
N LYS A 120 -16.07 3.68 -35.40
CA LYS A 120 -16.80 3.13 -34.26
C LYS A 120 -18.09 3.96 -34.17
N ARG A 121 -19.25 3.34 -34.47
CA ARG A 121 -20.55 4.03 -34.49
C ARG A 121 -20.64 4.89 -33.24
N LYS A 122 -20.51 6.21 -33.42
CA LYS A 122 -20.89 7.18 -32.40
C LYS A 122 -22.29 6.78 -32.01
N THR A 123 -22.47 6.49 -30.72
CA THR A 123 -23.77 6.35 -30.06
C THR A 123 -24.78 7.25 -30.76
N GLN A 124 -25.76 6.64 -31.41
CA GLN A 124 -26.82 7.35 -32.11
C GLN A 124 -27.40 8.36 -31.12
N GLN A 125 -27.25 9.65 -31.40
CA GLN A 125 -27.73 10.68 -30.48
C GLN A 125 -29.24 10.47 -30.32
N LYS A 126 -29.70 10.30 -29.07
CA LYS A 126 -31.06 9.84 -28.73
C LYS A 126 -32.19 10.71 -29.34
N TRP A 127 -31.88 11.96 -29.71
CA TRP A 127 -32.80 12.93 -30.30
C TRP A 127 -32.84 12.94 -31.84
N MET A 128 -32.05 12.11 -32.51
CA MET A 128 -31.92 12.13 -33.97
C MET A 128 -33.09 11.41 -34.66
N THR A 129 -33.85 12.12 -35.49
CA THR A 129 -34.96 11.56 -36.27
C THR A 129 -34.52 11.08 -37.66
N GLU A 130 -35.30 10.17 -38.25
CA GLU A 130 -35.03 9.61 -39.59
C GLU A 130 -35.01 10.69 -40.69
N ASP A 131 -35.88 11.70 -40.56
CA ASP A 131 -35.91 12.88 -41.43
C ASP A 131 -34.59 13.65 -41.43
N ILE A 132 -33.95 13.81 -40.26
CA ILE A 132 -32.67 14.51 -40.14
C ILE A 132 -31.56 13.69 -40.79
N LEU A 133 -31.57 12.37 -40.60
CA LEU A 133 -30.59 11.47 -41.25
C LEU A 133 -30.71 11.54 -42.77
N ASN A 134 -31.94 11.54 -43.29
CA ASN A 134 -32.23 11.68 -44.72
C ASN A 134 -31.77 13.04 -45.27
N LEU A 135 -31.99 14.14 -44.55
CA LEU A 135 -31.50 15.47 -44.93
C LEU A 135 -29.97 15.57 -44.87
N MET A 136 -29.34 14.93 -43.89
CA MET A 136 -27.87 14.85 -43.80
C MET A 136 -27.27 14.07 -44.98
N ASP A 137 -27.94 13.02 -45.45
CA ASP A 137 -27.51 12.26 -46.62
C ASP A 137 -27.78 13.02 -47.94
N LYS A 138 -28.88 13.77 -48.05
CA LYS A 138 -29.08 14.71 -49.17
C LYS A 138 -27.98 15.77 -49.21
N ARG A 139 -27.59 16.33 -48.06
CA ARG A 139 -26.46 17.27 -47.93
C ARG A 139 -25.13 16.67 -48.38
N ARG A 140 -24.92 15.36 -48.16
CA ARG A 140 -23.71 14.65 -48.60
C ARG A 140 -23.67 14.48 -50.12
N LYS A 141 -24.83 14.31 -50.76
CA LYS A 141 -24.98 14.14 -52.22
C LYS A 141 -24.87 15.47 -52.96
N ALA A 142 -25.39 16.57 -52.40
CA ALA A 142 -25.31 17.93 -52.95
C ALA A 142 -23.91 18.57 -52.84
N LYS A 143 -22.85 17.76 -52.68
CA LYS A 143 -21.48 18.24 -52.45
C LYS A 143 -20.82 18.58 -53.79
N GLY A 144 -21.24 19.71 -54.36
CA GLY A 144 -20.81 20.20 -55.67
C GLY A 144 -21.62 21.41 -56.15
N GLU A 145 -22.86 21.56 -55.68
CA GLU A 145 -23.74 22.69 -55.98
C GLU A 145 -23.90 23.58 -54.72
N GLN A 146 -23.37 24.80 -54.78
CA GLN A 146 -23.19 25.62 -53.59
C GLN A 146 -24.52 26.10 -52.97
N GLU A 147 -25.47 26.56 -53.79
CA GLU A 147 -26.78 27.03 -53.30
C GLU A 147 -27.62 25.90 -52.68
N GLU A 148 -27.67 24.73 -53.32
CA GLU A 148 -28.44 23.59 -52.82
C GLU A 148 -27.82 23.03 -51.52
N TYR A 149 -26.49 22.96 -51.45
CA TYR A 149 -25.79 22.57 -50.23
C TYR A 149 -26.10 23.50 -49.06
N GLU A 150 -26.05 24.83 -49.27
CA GLU A 150 -26.32 25.82 -48.22
C GLU A 150 -27.78 25.79 -47.76
N SER A 151 -28.73 25.61 -48.68
CA SER A 151 -30.14 25.42 -48.38
C SER A 151 -30.37 24.19 -47.50
N ILE A 152 -29.85 23.02 -47.91
CA ILE A 152 -29.98 21.78 -47.14
C ILE A 152 -29.23 21.87 -45.80
N HIS A 153 -28.08 22.55 -45.76
CA HIS A 153 -27.33 22.72 -44.51
C HIS A 153 -28.10 23.54 -43.47
N ARG A 154 -28.76 24.64 -43.90
CA ARG A 154 -29.64 25.44 -43.03
C ARG A 154 -30.82 24.61 -42.52
N GLU A 155 -31.44 23.82 -43.40
CA GLU A 155 -32.58 22.99 -43.04
C GLU A 155 -32.19 21.85 -42.07
N VAL A 156 -31.03 21.21 -42.28
CA VAL A 156 -30.46 20.23 -41.35
C VAL A 156 -30.22 20.88 -39.98
N ARG A 157 -29.67 22.10 -39.94
CA ARG A 157 -29.42 22.80 -38.68
C ARG A 157 -30.72 23.11 -37.94
N ARG A 158 -31.72 23.64 -38.65
CA ARG A 158 -33.06 23.93 -38.09
C ARG A 158 -33.71 22.69 -37.50
N LYS A 159 -33.77 21.60 -38.27
CA LYS A 159 -34.35 20.31 -37.82
C LYS A 159 -33.57 19.71 -36.65
N CYS A 160 -32.24 19.82 -36.62
CA CYS A 160 -31.43 19.40 -35.49
C CYS A 160 -31.72 20.21 -34.22
N GLU A 161 -31.85 21.54 -34.34
CA GLU A 161 -32.16 22.42 -33.22
C GLU A 161 -33.58 22.14 -32.68
N GLU A 162 -34.57 21.94 -33.57
CA GLU A 162 -35.93 21.55 -33.21
C GLU A 162 -35.99 20.21 -32.50
N ALA A 163 -35.36 19.17 -33.07
CA ALA A 163 -35.38 17.83 -32.49
C ALA A 163 -34.62 17.76 -31.15
N LYS A 164 -33.48 18.45 -31.05
CA LYS A 164 -32.73 18.56 -29.80
C LYS A 164 -33.52 19.34 -28.75
N GLY A 165 -34.17 20.44 -29.13
CA GLY A 165 -35.02 21.25 -28.24
C GLY A 165 -36.24 20.46 -27.74
N ALA A 166 -36.92 19.75 -28.63
CA ALA A 166 -38.06 18.89 -28.27
C ALA A 166 -37.64 17.76 -27.31
N TRP A 167 -36.51 17.10 -27.59
CA TRP A 167 -35.97 16.07 -26.71
C TRP A 167 -35.57 16.61 -25.33
N LEU A 168 -34.93 17.78 -25.27
CA LEU A 168 -34.58 18.43 -24.00
C LEU A 168 -35.85 18.81 -23.22
N ASN A 169 -36.85 19.39 -23.88
CA ASN A 169 -38.10 19.77 -23.23
C ASN A 169 -38.85 18.56 -22.66
N GLU A 170 -38.90 17.45 -23.40
CA GLU A 170 -39.53 16.23 -22.92
C GLU A 170 -38.78 15.64 -21.72
N ARG A 171 -37.44 15.64 -21.78
CA ARG A 171 -36.63 15.15 -20.67
C ARG A 171 -36.75 16.04 -19.43
N CYS A 172 -36.90 17.35 -19.58
CA CYS A 172 -37.19 18.26 -18.47
C CYS A 172 -38.56 17.96 -17.85
N ARG A 173 -39.60 17.71 -18.66
CA ARG A 173 -40.93 17.32 -18.15
C ARG A 173 -40.87 16.04 -17.33
N GLU A 174 -40.14 15.02 -17.81
CA GLU A 174 -39.93 13.79 -17.03
C GLU A 174 -39.28 14.09 -15.67
N ILE A 175 -38.25 14.94 -15.65
CA ILE A 175 -37.55 15.35 -14.41
C ILE A 175 -38.49 16.07 -13.44
N ASP A 176 -39.35 16.97 -13.93
CA ASP A 176 -40.34 17.68 -13.11
C ASP A 176 -41.35 16.72 -12.46
N THR A 177 -41.72 15.62 -13.14
CA THR A 177 -42.60 14.60 -12.54
C THR A 177 -41.94 13.84 -11.38
N PHE A 178 -40.63 13.61 -11.46
CA PHE A 178 -39.86 12.92 -10.41
C PHE A 178 -39.62 13.78 -9.16
N GLN A 179 -39.77 15.10 -9.25
CA GLN A 179 -39.60 16.03 -8.13
C GLN A 179 -40.48 15.68 -6.93
N ARG A 180 -41.68 15.12 -7.15
CA ARG A 180 -42.64 14.74 -6.09
C ARG A 180 -42.60 13.27 -5.69
N GLN A 181 -42.09 12.39 -6.54
CA GLN A 181 -42.22 10.94 -6.38
C GLN A 181 -40.90 10.25 -5.98
N ALA A 182 -39.76 10.72 -6.48
CA ALA A 182 -38.47 10.07 -6.26
C ALA A 182 -37.28 11.05 -6.48
N PRO A 183 -36.87 11.81 -5.45
CA PRO A 183 -35.81 12.82 -5.58
C PRO A 183 -34.47 12.23 -6.07
N ASN A 184 -34.09 11.03 -5.61
CA ASN A 184 -32.85 10.38 -6.08
C ASN A 184 -32.87 10.07 -7.60
N THR A 185 -34.03 9.74 -8.15
CA THR A 185 -34.19 9.46 -9.59
C THR A 185 -34.12 10.75 -10.40
N MET A 186 -34.66 11.85 -9.86
CA MET A 186 -34.53 13.19 -10.43
C MET A 186 -33.06 13.60 -10.55
N TYR A 187 -32.27 13.53 -9.46
CA TYR A 187 -30.85 13.90 -9.48
C TYR A 187 -30.05 13.08 -10.49
N ARG A 188 -30.29 11.77 -10.59
CA ARG A 188 -29.64 10.90 -11.58
C ARG A 188 -29.96 11.30 -13.02
N ASN A 189 -31.21 11.65 -13.32
CA ASN A 189 -31.62 12.09 -14.65
C ASN A 189 -31.02 13.46 -15.02
N VAL A 190 -30.89 14.36 -14.04
CA VAL A 190 -30.21 15.66 -14.21
C VAL A 190 -28.73 15.46 -14.49
N GLU A 191 -28.06 14.55 -13.76
CA GLU A 191 -26.65 14.21 -13.99
C GLU A 191 -26.42 13.62 -15.40
N GLU A 192 -27.32 12.73 -15.87
CA GLU A 192 -27.26 12.16 -17.22
C GLU A 192 -27.41 13.25 -18.31
N LEU A 193 -28.25 14.26 -18.07
CA LEU A 193 -28.47 15.39 -18.99
C LEU A 193 -27.28 16.35 -19.05
N MET A 194 -26.75 16.72 -17.89
CA MET A 194 -25.67 17.71 -17.77
C MET A 194 -24.30 17.11 -18.13
N GLY A 195 -24.20 15.77 -18.11
CA GLY A 195 -22.96 15.04 -18.22
C GLY A 195 -22.14 15.14 -16.94
N LYS A 196 -21.23 14.19 -16.73
CA LYS A 196 -20.30 14.22 -15.60
C LYS A 196 -19.34 15.38 -15.78
N LYS A 197 -19.57 16.48 -15.07
CA LYS A 197 -18.53 17.49 -14.85
C LYS A 197 -17.44 16.81 -14.03
N LYS A 198 -16.21 16.82 -14.52
CA LYS A 198 -15.08 16.47 -13.68
C LYS A 198 -14.94 17.61 -12.68
N ALA A 199 -15.09 17.31 -11.39
CA ALA A 199 -14.67 18.24 -10.35
C ALA A 199 -13.21 18.59 -10.64
N SER A 200 -12.97 19.85 -11.00
CA SER A 200 -11.61 20.37 -11.05
C SER A 200 -11.19 20.52 -9.60
N SER A 201 -10.57 19.48 -9.04
CA SER A 201 -9.82 19.64 -7.79
C SER A 201 -8.62 20.52 -8.13
N THR A 202 -8.83 21.83 -8.20
CA THR A 202 -7.72 22.77 -8.16
C THR A 202 -7.16 22.56 -6.77
N GLY A 203 -6.09 21.78 -6.65
CA GLY A 203 -5.46 21.43 -5.38
C GLY A 203 -4.76 22.63 -4.76
N CYS A 204 -5.45 23.76 -4.72
CA CYS A 204 -5.00 25.05 -4.26
C CYS A 204 -5.87 25.48 -3.09
N LEU A 205 -5.23 26.12 -2.11
CA LEU A 205 -5.87 26.58 -0.88
C LEU A 205 -5.45 28.01 -0.61
N MET A 206 -6.37 28.87 -0.19
CA MET A 206 -6.07 30.25 0.15
C MET A 206 -5.51 30.35 1.57
N ALA A 207 -4.35 30.98 1.70
CA ALA A 207 -3.73 31.37 2.96
C ALA A 207 -4.51 32.51 3.63
N LYS A 208 -4.33 32.71 4.94
CA LYS A 208 -4.99 33.80 5.70
C LYS A 208 -4.66 35.21 5.19
N ASN A 209 -3.52 35.37 4.54
CA ASN A 209 -3.07 36.62 3.91
C ASN A 209 -3.65 36.83 2.50
N GLY A 210 -4.51 35.93 2.00
CA GLY A 210 -5.11 35.97 0.66
C GLY A 210 -4.27 35.35 -0.46
N GLU A 211 -3.13 34.72 -0.14
CA GLU A 211 -2.26 34.07 -1.14
C GLU A 211 -2.75 32.65 -1.50
N ILE A 212 -2.64 32.26 -2.77
CA ILE A 212 -3.01 30.91 -3.22
C ILE A 212 -1.83 29.95 -3.01
N ILE A 213 -1.99 29.01 -2.09
CA ILE A 213 -1.06 27.93 -1.80
C ILE A 213 -1.31 26.77 -2.77
N MET A 214 -0.28 26.34 -3.49
CA MET A 214 -0.31 25.18 -4.40
C MET A 214 0.58 24.02 -3.92
N GLU A 215 1.48 24.29 -2.97
CA GLU A 215 2.42 23.31 -2.42
C GLU A 215 1.75 22.45 -1.34
N LYS A 216 1.94 21.13 -1.43
CA LYS A 216 1.27 20.15 -0.56
C LYS A 216 1.55 20.38 0.93
N ASP A 217 2.80 20.62 1.30
CA ASP A 217 3.20 20.76 2.70
C ASP A 217 2.60 22.02 3.34
N LYS A 218 2.57 23.12 2.59
CA LYS A 218 1.95 24.38 3.01
C LYS A 218 0.42 24.28 3.10
N ILE A 219 -0.21 23.51 2.21
CA ILE A 219 -1.66 23.22 2.29
C ILE A 219 -1.97 22.47 3.59
N LEU A 220 -1.16 21.46 3.95
CA LEU A 220 -1.31 20.71 5.19
C LEU A 220 -1.11 21.58 6.43
N GLU A 221 -0.10 22.46 6.41
CA GLU A 221 0.15 23.41 7.50
C GLU A 221 -1.04 24.35 7.70
N ARG A 222 -1.56 24.94 6.61
CA ARG A 222 -2.75 25.81 6.65
C ARG A 222 -4.01 25.08 7.13
N TRP A 223 -4.18 23.81 6.78
CA TRP A 223 -5.26 22.96 7.28
C TRP A 223 -5.11 22.65 8.77
N SER A 224 -3.90 22.30 9.22
CA SER A 224 -3.60 22.08 10.63
C SER A 224 -3.89 23.33 11.47
N GLU A 225 -3.51 24.52 10.99
CA GLU A 225 -3.86 25.78 11.65
C GLU A 225 -5.38 25.98 11.75
N TYR A 226 -6.10 25.77 10.64
CA TYR A 226 -7.55 25.91 10.62
C TYR A 226 -8.24 25.00 11.62
N VAL A 227 -7.88 23.72 11.63
CA VAL A 227 -8.47 22.71 12.52
C VAL A 227 -8.17 23.06 13.98
N LYS A 228 -6.94 23.50 14.29
CA LYS A 228 -6.58 23.94 15.64
C LYS A 228 -7.44 25.11 16.10
N GLU A 229 -7.63 26.13 15.27
CA GLU A 229 -8.47 27.28 15.61
C GLU A 229 -9.95 26.92 15.71
N PHE A 230 -10.42 26.01 14.85
CA PHE A 230 -11.82 25.59 14.83
C PHE A 230 -12.21 24.78 16.07
N PHE A 231 -11.30 23.92 16.56
CA PHE A 231 -11.50 23.08 17.74
C PHE A 231 -10.85 23.64 19.02
N ASP A 232 -10.35 24.87 19.01
CA ASP A 232 -9.80 25.51 20.21
C ASP A 232 -10.93 25.74 21.22
N ASP A 233 -10.89 25.00 22.33
CA ASP A 233 -11.94 25.05 23.34
C ASP A 233 -11.70 26.20 24.32
N VAL A 234 -12.38 27.32 24.09
CA VAL A 234 -12.31 28.52 24.96
C VAL A 234 -13.13 28.36 26.25
N ARG A 235 -13.78 27.20 26.48
CA ARG A 235 -14.55 26.96 27.70
C ARG A 235 -13.59 26.85 28.89
N LYS A 236 -13.93 27.52 29.98
CA LYS A 236 -13.23 27.35 31.26
C LYS A 236 -13.33 25.90 31.68
N GLU A 237 -12.20 25.31 32.07
CA GLU A 237 -12.19 24.03 32.79
C GLU A 237 -13.18 24.14 33.95
N ILE A 238 -14.29 23.42 33.83
CA ILE A 238 -15.23 23.28 34.93
C ILE A 238 -14.48 22.44 35.94
N GLU A 239 -14.19 22.99 37.11
CA GLU A 239 -13.75 22.20 38.26
C GLU A 239 -14.84 21.15 38.50
N VAL A 240 -14.59 19.92 38.06
CA VAL A 240 -15.50 18.80 38.28
C VAL A 240 -15.66 18.70 39.78
N MET A 241 -16.84 19.04 40.29
CA MET A 241 -17.16 18.81 41.70
C MET A 241 -16.89 17.31 41.95
N LYS A 242 -15.87 17.00 42.76
CA LYS A 242 -15.57 15.65 43.24
C LYS A 242 -16.63 15.18 44.26
N GLY A 243 -17.89 15.31 43.89
CA GLY A 243 -19.02 14.68 44.56
C GLY A 243 -19.33 13.37 43.87
N LYS A 244 -19.56 12.31 44.64
CA LYS A 244 -20.01 11.00 44.16
C LYS A 244 -21.44 11.10 43.58
N PHE A 245 -21.58 11.69 42.40
CA PHE A 245 -22.77 11.50 41.58
C PHE A 245 -22.46 10.35 40.63
N ALA A 246 -22.45 9.12 41.18
CA ALA A 246 -22.39 7.93 40.33
C ALA A 246 -23.73 7.86 39.60
N GLY A 247 -23.71 8.13 38.29
CA GLY A 247 -24.86 7.82 37.44
C GLY A 247 -25.10 6.30 37.39
N PRO A 248 -26.25 5.87 36.88
CA PRO A 248 -26.49 4.45 36.66
C PRO A 248 -25.43 3.85 35.70
N PRO A 249 -25.10 2.56 35.83
CA PRO A 249 -24.19 1.88 34.91
C PRO A 249 -24.78 1.86 33.49
N ILE A 250 -23.92 1.77 32.47
CA ILE A 250 -24.34 1.80 31.08
C ILE A 250 -25.07 0.48 30.77
N LEU A 251 -26.30 0.57 30.28
CA LEU A 251 -27.10 -0.62 30.00
C LEU A 251 -26.67 -1.25 28.67
N LYS A 252 -26.58 -2.58 28.64
CA LYS A 252 -26.31 -3.32 27.38
C LYS A 252 -27.32 -3.01 26.28
N ASP A 253 -28.57 -2.73 26.64
CA ASP A 253 -29.61 -2.36 25.68
C ASP A 253 -29.39 -0.97 25.05
N GLU A 254 -28.76 -0.05 25.78
CA GLU A 254 -28.35 1.26 25.23
C GLU A 254 -27.24 1.07 24.21
N VAL A 255 -26.24 0.25 24.53
CA VAL A 255 -25.12 -0.10 23.63
C VAL A 255 -25.64 -0.82 22.39
N ARG A 256 -26.52 -1.82 22.55
CA ARG A 256 -27.17 -2.53 21.45
C ARG A 256 -27.90 -1.57 20.52
N THR A 257 -28.67 -0.64 21.10
CA THR A 257 -29.43 0.35 20.32
C THR A 257 -28.48 1.31 19.58
N ALA A 258 -27.39 1.72 20.21
CA ALA A 258 -26.38 2.58 19.59
C ALA A 258 -25.71 1.88 18.39
N ILE A 259 -25.25 0.64 18.57
CA ILE A 259 -24.64 -0.18 17.51
C ILE A 259 -25.63 -0.37 16.34
N TRP A 260 -26.90 -0.66 16.64
CA TRP A 260 -27.91 -0.85 15.61
C TRP A 260 -28.16 0.43 14.79
N LYS A 261 -28.15 1.60 15.44
CA LYS A 261 -28.32 2.92 14.79
C LYS A 261 -27.13 3.36 13.94
N MET A 262 -25.94 2.76 14.13
CA MET A 262 -24.77 3.10 13.31
C MET A 262 -25.10 2.87 11.83
N LYS A 263 -24.67 3.77 10.95
CA LYS A 263 -24.88 3.62 9.51
C LYS A 263 -23.78 2.73 8.92
N ASN A 264 -24.13 1.91 7.95
CA ASN A 264 -23.17 1.13 7.16
C ASN A 264 -22.52 2.03 6.09
N GLY A 265 -21.36 1.62 5.58
CA GLY A 265 -20.62 2.25 4.48
C GLY A 265 -19.85 3.51 4.87
N LYS A 266 -19.65 3.75 6.18
CA LYS A 266 -18.90 4.90 6.68
C LYS A 266 -17.40 4.67 6.64
N ALA A 267 -16.65 5.76 6.51
CA ALA A 267 -15.20 5.72 6.65
C ALA A 267 -14.81 5.25 8.06
N THR A 268 -13.80 4.40 8.13
CA THR A 268 -13.21 3.92 9.38
C THR A 268 -12.27 4.96 9.96
N GLY A 269 -12.11 4.94 11.29
CA GLY A 269 -11.10 5.74 11.97
C GLY A 269 -9.68 5.16 11.79
N PRO A 270 -8.69 5.70 12.53
CA PRO A 270 -7.32 5.16 12.56
C PRO A 270 -7.22 3.68 12.97
N ASP A 271 -8.22 3.20 13.70
CA ASP A 271 -8.34 1.82 14.16
C ASP A 271 -8.69 0.82 13.04
N ASN A 272 -9.13 1.32 11.88
CA ASN A 272 -9.64 0.54 10.75
C ASN A 272 -10.81 -0.40 11.12
N ILE A 273 -11.61 -0.04 12.13
CA ILE A 273 -12.78 -0.82 12.54
C ILE A 273 -14.04 -0.21 11.90
N ALA A 274 -14.69 -0.97 11.03
CA ALA A 274 -15.93 -0.58 10.37
C ALA A 274 -17.17 -0.86 11.24
N ALA A 275 -18.22 -0.08 11.03
CA ALA A 275 -19.50 -0.26 11.73
C ALA A 275 -20.09 -1.66 11.50
N GLU A 276 -19.87 -2.22 10.32
CA GLU A 276 -20.28 -3.58 9.94
C GLU A 276 -19.56 -4.64 10.76
N GLN A 277 -18.28 -4.44 11.07
CA GLN A 277 -17.52 -5.37 11.89
C GLN A 277 -18.04 -5.36 13.33
N ILE A 278 -18.33 -4.18 13.87
CA ILE A 278 -18.92 -4.04 15.21
C ILE A 278 -20.31 -4.72 15.26
N LYS A 279 -21.14 -4.51 14.23
CA LYS A 279 -22.45 -5.16 14.12
C LYS A 279 -22.36 -6.69 13.97
N ALA A 280 -21.34 -7.19 13.28
CA ALA A 280 -21.16 -8.63 13.05
C ALA A 280 -20.78 -9.41 14.31
N LEU A 281 -20.23 -8.75 15.33
CA LEU A 281 -19.86 -9.37 16.60
C LEU A 281 -21.07 -9.65 17.53
N ASP A 282 -22.25 -9.11 17.21
CA ASP A 282 -23.51 -9.33 17.92
C ASP A 282 -23.35 -9.23 19.45
N GLU A 283 -23.88 -10.19 20.23
CA GLU A 283 -23.80 -10.19 21.70
C GLU A 283 -22.36 -10.12 22.24
N PHE A 284 -21.39 -10.75 21.56
CA PHE A 284 -20.00 -10.69 22.00
C PHE A 284 -19.45 -9.26 21.92
N GLY A 285 -19.72 -8.57 20.81
CA GLY A 285 -19.33 -7.18 20.61
C GLY A 285 -20.02 -6.24 21.60
N ILE A 286 -21.32 -6.43 21.83
CA ILE A 286 -22.09 -5.65 22.80
C ILE A 286 -21.48 -5.79 24.20
N ASN A 287 -21.19 -7.01 24.65
CA ASN A 287 -20.61 -7.24 25.96
C ASN A 287 -19.26 -6.56 26.12
N LYS A 288 -18.36 -6.68 25.13
CA LYS A 288 -17.03 -6.07 25.19
C LYS A 288 -17.05 -4.55 25.14
N ILE A 289 -17.94 -3.96 24.34
CA ILE A 289 -18.09 -2.52 24.28
C ILE A 289 -18.68 -1.98 25.58
N THR A 290 -19.67 -2.66 26.17
CA THR A 290 -20.21 -2.26 27.48
C THR A 290 -19.14 -2.32 28.57
N GLU A 291 -18.36 -3.41 28.66
CA GLU A 291 -17.25 -3.53 29.62
C GLU A 291 -16.26 -2.36 29.50
N LEU A 292 -15.87 -2.00 28.27
CA LEU A 292 -14.96 -0.89 28.01
C LEU A 292 -15.57 0.47 28.39
N LEU A 293 -16.84 0.70 28.05
CA LEU A 293 -17.51 1.96 28.35
C LEU A 293 -17.74 2.15 29.84
N ASP A 294 -18.08 1.08 30.57
CA ASP A 294 -18.21 1.10 32.02
C ASP A 294 -16.85 1.41 32.68
N GLU A 295 -15.75 0.82 32.22
CA GLU A 295 -14.40 1.12 32.71
C GLU A 295 -14.04 2.60 32.50
N ILE A 296 -14.31 3.16 31.32
CA ILE A 296 -14.08 4.59 31.03
C ILE A 296 -14.96 5.47 31.92
N TYR A 297 -16.22 5.07 32.15
CA TYR A 297 -17.16 5.82 32.96
C TYR A 297 -16.77 5.83 34.45
N GLU A 298 -16.29 4.71 34.98
CA GLU A 298 -15.86 4.57 36.38
C GLU A 298 -14.52 5.26 36.66
N THR A 299 -13.55 5.10 35.76
CA THR A 299 -12.20 5.68 35.91
C THR A 299 -12.16 7.15 35.54
N GLY A 300 -13.01 7.58 34.61
CA GLY A 300 -12.93 8.89 33.97
C GLY A 300 -11.74 9.04 33.02
N GLU A 301 -11.01 7.96 32.74
CA GLU A 301 -9.83 7.97 31.87
C GLU A 301 -10.21 7.53 30.46
N ILE A 302 -10.01 8.41 29.48
CA ILE A 302 -10.28 8.11 28.06
C ILE A 302 -9.00 7.53 27.42
N PRO A 303 -9.05 6.35 26.78
CA PRO A 303 -7.91 5.78 26.09
C PRO A 303 -7.34 6.73 25.03
N LYS A 304 -6.00 6.83 24.97
CA LYS A 304 -5.31 7.74 24.03
C LYS A 304 -5.66 7.51 22.57
N ASP A 305 -5.99 6.27 22.19
CA ASP A 305 -6.37 5.95 20.82
C ASP A 305 -7.75 6.50 20.44
N MET A 306 -8.67 6.64 21.40
CA MET A 306 -9.97 7.30 21.19
C MET A 306 -9.84 8.82 21.03
N LEU A 307 -8.68 9.40 21.38
CA LEU A 307 -8.39 10.83 21.22
C LEU A 307 -7.78 11.16 19.84
N LYS A 308 -7.62 10.17 18.96
CA LYS A 308 -7.06 10.34 17.61
C LYS A 308 -8.19 10.35 16.58
N SER A 309 -8.24 11.37 15.73
CA SER A 309 -9.16 11.45 14.59
C SER A 309 -8.42 11.75 13.29
N ILE A 310 -9.02 11.34 12.16
CA ILE A 310 -8.51 11.63 10.80
C ILE A 310 -9.43 12.67 10.19
N PHE A 311 -8.85 13.79 9.76
CA PHE A 311 -9.57 14.84 9.05
C PHE A 311 -9.32 14.71 7.55
N ILE A 312 -10.41 14.56 6.78
CA ILE A 312 -10.37 14.60 5.32
C ILE A 312 -11.08 15.87 4.88
N ALA A 313 -10.34 16.73 4.18
CA ALA A 313 -10.87 17.94 3.55
C ALA A 313 -11.66 17.58 2.29
N LEU A 314 -12.95 17.93 2.27
CA LEU A 314 -13.84 17.72 1.13
C LEU A 314 -14.36 19.06 0.61
N PRO A 315 -14.19 19.40 -0.68
CA PRO A 315 -14.74 20.64 -1.22
C PRO A 315 -16.27 20.61 -1.16
N LYS A 316 -16.88 21.68 -0.63
CA LYS A 316 -18.35 21.82 -0.65
C LYS A 316 -18.85 22.15 -2.06
N GLU A 317 -18.05 22.88 -2.85
CA GLU A 317 -18.37 23.31 -4.21
C GLU A 317 -17.22 23.06 -5.20
N ASP A 318 -17.55 22.99 -6.49
CA ASP A 318 -16.57 22.84 -7.57
C ASP A 318 -15.63 24.07 -7.62
N GLY A 319 -14.34 23.85 -7.35
CA GLY A 319 -13.34 24.91 -7.38
C GLY A 319 -13.23 25.73 -6.08
N ALA A 320 -13.74 25.22 -4.97
CA ALA A 320 -13.55 25.80 -3.65
C ALA A 320 -12.05 25.97 -3.34
N THR A 321 -11.64 27.20 -3.04
CA THR A 321 -10.25 27.55 -2.72
C THR A 321 -10.07 28.02 -1.29
N GLU A 322 -11.16 28.38 -0.60
CA GLU A 322 -11.12 28.87 0.77
C GLU A 322 -11.36 27.74 1.78
N SER A 323 -10.66 27.77 2.92
CA SER A 323 -10.77 26.73 3.95
C SER A 323 -12.20 26.55 4.50
N ASP A 324 -12.99 27.63 4.53
CA ASP A 324 -14.38 27.61 5.01
C ASP A 324 -15.37 27.00 4.01
N GLU A 325 -15.00 26.99 2.72
CA GLU A 325 -15.75 26.34 1.64
C GLU A 325 -15.44 24.84 1.55
N LEU A 326 -14.55 24.33 2.40
CA LEU A 326 -14.19 22.92 2.51
C LEU A 326 -14.83 22.36 3.79
N ALA A 327 -15.49 21.21 3.69
CA ALA A 327 -16.03 20.48 4.84
C ALA A 327 -14.95 19.54 5.40
N SER A 328 -14.73 19.59 6.71
CA SER A 328 -14.04 18.54 7.45
C SER A 328 -15.10 17.55 7.97
N ASN A 329 -15.15 16.35 7.38
CA ASN A 329 -16.02 15.30 7.90
C ASN A 329 -15.17 14.29 8.68
N GLU A 330 -15.45 14.12 9.98
CA GLU A 330 -14.88 13.05 10.81
C GLU A 330 -15.41 11.66 10.41
N ALA A 331 -16.52 11.59 9.69
CA ALA A 331 -17.07 10.37 9.13
C ALA A 331 -17.60 10.65 7.72
N CYS A 332 -16.87 10.24 6.69
CA CYS A 332 -17.38 10.33 5.31
C CYS A 332 -18.61 9.44 5.21
N ASP A 333 -19.74 10.04 4.82
CA ASP A 333 -21.05 9.40 4.83
C ASP A 333 -21.17 8.27 3.79
N ASP A 334 -20.27 8.20 2.82
CA ASP A 334 -20.24 7.19 1.79
C ASP A 334 -18.80 7.00 1.27
N LEU A 335 -18.20 5.83 1.56
CA LEU A 335 -16.83 5.49 1.15
C LEU A 335 -16.65 5.54 -0.38
N GLU A 336 -17.70 5.24 -1.14
CA GLU A 336 -17.67 5.25 -2.60
C GLU A 336 -17.73 6.67 -3.18
N TYR A 337 -18.48 7.56 -2.52
CA TYR A 337 -18.47 9.00 -2.81
C TYR A 337 -17.10 9.59 -2.51
N CYS A 338 -16.51 9.30 -1.36
CA CYS A 338 -15.15 9.78 -1.04
C CYS A 338 -14.12 9.32 -2.09
N LYS A 339 -14.16 8.06 -2.56
CA LYS A 339 -13.26 7.59 -3.64
C LYS A 339 -13.51 8.25 -5.00
N LYS A 340 -14.77 8.58 -5.33
CA LYS A 340 -15.17 9.19 -6.61
C LYS A 340 -14.96 10.71 -6.66
N SER A 341 -15.36 11.41 -5.60
CA SER A 341 -15.29 12.87 -5.47
C SER A 341 -13.86 13.35 -5.27
N ALA A 342 -13.01 12.51 -4.68
CA ALA A 342 -11.65 12.87 -4.37
C ALA A 342 -10.74 12.97 -5.61
N GLY A 343 -11.03 12.30 -6.73
CA GLY A 343 -10.30 12.48 -7.99
C GLY A 343 -8.76 12.43 -7.91
N PHE A 344 -8.22 11.94 -6.80
CA PHE A 344 -6.79 11.99 -6.53
C PHE A 344 -6.11 10.86 -7.28
N PRO A 345 -4.96 11.10 -7.92
CA PRO A 345 -4.16 10.00 -8.48
C PRO A 345 -3.86 9.00 -7.34
N GLU A 346 -3.82 7.71 -7.66
CA GLU A 346 -3.57 6.60 -6.72
C GLU A 346 -2.31 6.78 -5.84
N SER A 347 -1.47 7.76 -6.15
CA SER A 347 -0.31 8.22 -5.38
C SER A 347 -0.61 9.06 -4.13
N TRP A 348 -1.86 9.45 -3.87
CA TRP A 348 -2.25 10.18 -2.64
C TRP A 348 -2.78 9.20 -1.59
N ARG A 349 -1.86 8.50 -0.91
CA ARG A 349 -2.11 7.99 0.45
C ARG A 349 -1.70 9.07 1.43
N PHE A 350 -2.63 9.57 2.22
CA PHE A 350 -2.29 10.35 3.40
C PHE A 350 -1.73 9.38 4.45
N ASN A 351 -0.41 9.26 4.50
CA ASN A 351 0.27 8.66 5.63
C ASN A 351 0.17 9.65 6.79
N VAL A 352 -0.60 9.29 7.81
CA VAL A 352 -0.44 9.90 9.14
C VAL A 352 0.87 9.34 9.69
N PHE A 353 1.95 10.13 9.66
CA PHE A 353 3.16 9.79 10.38
C PHE A 353 2.90 9.92 11.89
N PRO A 354 3.18 8.87 12.70
CA PRO A 354 3.42 9.07 14.13
C PRO A 354 4.70 9.90 14.30
N ARG A 355 4.85 10.58 15.44
CA ARG A 355 6.14 11.19 15.83
C ARG A 355 7.27 10.18 15.68
N ALA A 356 8.46 10.67 15.35
CA ALA A 356 9.63 9.94 14.89
C ALA A 356 10.28 8.95 15.89
N ASP A 357 9.56 8.49 16.92
CA ASP A 357 10.11 7.71 18.03
C ASP A 357 9.59 6.26 18.09
N ASP A 358 8.70 5.82 17.19
CA ASP A 358 8.00 4.51 17.30
C ASP A 358 8.13 3.60 16.05
N ILE A 359 9.23 3.69 15.28
CA ILE A 359 9.46 2.83 14.10
C ILE A 359 9.71 1.35 14.48
N ASP A 360 10.13 1.08 15.72
CA ASP A 360 10.52 -0.28 16.14
C ASP A 360 9.36 -1.17 16.64
N LYS A 361 8.14 -0.64 16.84
CA LYS A 361 7.00 -1.42 17.37
C LYS A 361 6.10 -2.08 16.31
N GLY A 362 6.31 -1.76 15.02
CA GLY A 362 5.50 -2.28 13.92
C GLY A 362 5.68 -3.78 13.65
N CYS A 363 6.85 -4.35 13.98
CA CYS A 363 7.11 -5.79 13.81
C CYS A 363 6.58 -6.66 14.97
N GLU A 364 6.46 -6.13 16.18
CA GLU A 364 6.00 -6.89 17.35
C GLU A 364 4.50 -7.24 17.29
N LEU A 365 3.68 -6.32 16.78
CA LEU A 365 2.22 -6.51 16.64
C LEU A 365 1.83 -7.57 15.59
N ALA A 366 2.64 -7.77 14.54
CA ALA A 366 2.38 -8.78 13.52
C ALA A 366 2.67 -10.21 14.01
N GLU A 367 3.69 -10.39 14.87
CA GLU A 367 3.98 -11.68 15.49
C GLU A 367 2.98 -12.04 16.60
N GLU A 368 2.46 -11.03 17.33
CA GLU A 368 1.44 -11.24 18.36
C GLU A 368 0.07 -11.63 17.77
N TYR A 369 -0.31 -11.02 16.64
CA TYR A 369 -1.54 -11.38 15.91
C TYR A 369 -1.50 -12.80 15.34
N SER A 370 -0.35 -13.21 14.78
CA SER A 370 -0.13 -14.59 14.28
C SER A 370 -0.12 -15.63 15.41
N ARG A 371 0.36 -15.25 16.60
CA ARG A 371 0.35 -16.09 17.81
C ARG A 371 -1.05 -16.25 18.39
N CYS A 372 -1.87 -15.20 18.38
CA CYS A 372 -3.28 -15.24 18.79
C CYS A 372 -4.12 -16.16 17.88
N ILE A 373 -3.94 -16.09 16.55
CA ILE A 373 -4.67 -16.94 15.59
C ILE A 373 -4.30 -18.42 15.76
N LYS A 374 -3.03 -18.75 16.04
CA LYS A 374 -2.60 -20.15 16.30
C LYS A 374 -3.17 -20.72 17.60
N ASN A 375 -3.42 -19.88 18.61
CA ASN A 375 -3.96 -20.29 19.91
C ASN A 375 -5.50 -20.41 19.95
N LEU A 376 -6.21 -19.92 18.93
CA LEU A 376 -7.67 -20.07 18.77
C LEU A 376 -8.10 -21.45 18.23
N LYS A 377 -7.15 -22.30 17.83
CA LYS A 377 -7.43 -23.58 17.16
C LYS A 377 -8.04 -24.72 18.02
N PRO A 378 -7.96 -24.78 19.36
CA PRO A 378 -8.56 -25.87 20.11
C PRO A 378 -9.97 -25.59 20.69
N ALA A 379 -10.58 -24.42 20.43
CA ALA A 379 -11.79 -23.98 21.13
C ALA A 379 -13.07 -23.81 20.26
N CYS A 380 -13.11 -24.37 19.05
CA CYS A 380 -14.32 -24.36 18.22
C CYS A 380 -14.84 -25.77 17.92
N PRO A 381 -16.12 -26.08 18.19
CA PRO A 381 -16.75 -27.32 17.76
C PRO A 381 -16.84 -27.37 16.22
N GLU A 382 -16.57 -28.56 15.70
CA GLU A 382 -16.19 -28.91 14.32
C GLU A 382 -17.29 -28.75 13.24
N LYS A 383 -18.23 -27.81 13.37
CA LYS A 383 -19.27 -27.62 12.34
C LYS A 383 -19.57 -26.15 12.11
N ALA A 384 -19.33 -25.73 10.86
CA ALA A 384 -19.72 -24.48 10.21
C ALA A 384 -18.63 -23.41 10.06
N ILE A 385 -17.54 -23.75 9.38
CA ILE A 385 -16.84 -22.77 8.53
C ILE A 385 -16.59 -23.48 7.20
N ASP A 386 -17.25 -22.99 6.15
CA ASP A 386 -17.06 -23.46 4.78
C ASP A 386 -15.61 -23.19 4.37
N ALA A 387 -14.89 -24.23 3.95
CA ALA A 387 -13.45 -24.16 3.65
C ALA A 387 -13.12 -23.17 2.51
N ASP A 388 -14.14 -22.74 1.76
CA ASP A 388 -14.03 -21.73 0.71
C ASP A 388 -13.88 -20.29 1.26
N ALA A 389 -14.37 -20.01 2.48
CA ALA A 389 -14.21 -18.70 3.12
C ALA A 389 -12.78 -18.46 3.66
N GLU A 390 -12.13 -19.53 4.16
CA GLU A 390 -10.75 -19.48 4.64
C GLU A 390 -9.75 -19.32 3.48
N LYS A 391 -10.06 -19.94 2.32
CA LYS A 391 -9.25 -19.80 1.10
C LYS A 391 -9.35 -18.39 0.48
N ALA A 392 -10.53 -17.77 0.53
CA ALA A 392 -10.73 -16.40 0.05
C ALA A 392 -10.02 -15.34 0.90
N ALA A 393 -9.91 -15.56 2.22
CA ALA A 393 -9.20 -14.64 3.12
C ALA A 393 -7.67 -14.69 2.95
N ILE A 394 -7.11 -15.87 2.63
CA ILE A 394 -5.68 -16.07 2.43
C ILE A 394 -5.22 -15.61 1.02
N GLU A 395 -6.05 -15.79 -0.02
CA GLU A 395 -5.70 -15.35 -1.38
C GLU A 395 -5.71 -13.81 -1.54
N PHE A 396 -6.44 -13.06 -0.70
CA PHE A 396 -6.48 -11.59 -0.78
C PHE A 396 -5.26 -10.90 -0.14
N PHE A 397 -4.57 -11.54 0.81
CA PHE A 397 -3.44 -10.95 1.55
C PHE A 397 -2.06 -11.21 0.90
N CYS A 398 -1.97 -12.04 -0.14
CA CYS A 398 -0.68 -12.45 -0.74
C CYS A 398 -0.60 -12.30 -2.28
N LEU A 399 -1.22 -11.26 -2.86
CA LEU A 399 -0.87 -10.85 -4.23
C LEU A 399 0.19 -9.73 -4.20
N PRO A 400 1.36 -9.92 -4.84
CA PRO A 400 2.37 -8.89 -4.97
C PRO A 400 1.88 -7.86 -6.00
N HIS A 401 1.56 -6.64 -5.55
CA HIS A 401 1.40 -5.51 -6.45
C HIS A 401 2.77 -5.11 -6.99
N GLY A 402 2.99 -5.42 -8.27
CA GLY A 402 3.96 -4.72 -9.13
C GLY A 402 3.42 -3.38 -9.62
#